data_AF-A0A8C3YT19-F1
#
_entry.id   AF-A0A8C3YT19-F1
#
_cell.length_a   1.000
_cell.length_b   1.000
_cell.length_c   1.000
_cell.angle_alpha   90.00
_cell.angle_beta   90.00
_cell.angle_gamma   90.00
#
_symmetry.space_group_name_H-M   'P 1'
#
loop_
_entity.id
_entity.type
_entity.pdbx_description
1 polymer ?
#
loop_
_entity_poly.entity_id
_entity_poly.type
_entity_poly.pdbx_seq_one_letter_code
_entity_poly.pdbx_strand_id
1 'polypeptide(L)'
;MALRLLRLAPASAFVTSRGLGAVAQRAGGIHTGARCRLQYGPLAFILGDRTTRKLTERSKVITVDGNICSGKGKLAKEIAEKLGLRHFPEAGIHYADSTTGDGKPLDIQLSGNCSLEKFYDDPKSNDGNSYRLQSWLYAGRLLQYADALEHLLSTGQGVVLERSIYSDFVFLEAMYRQGFVRKQCESAGGSRVQGKHIKAL
;
A
#
# COMPACT_ATOMS: atom_id res chain seq x y z
N MET A 1 64.95 -26.95 4.15
CA MET A 1 66.06 -25.98 4.14
C MET A 1 65.99 -25.19 2.83
N ALA A 2 65.73 -23.87 2.92
CA ALA A 2 65.92 -22.78 1.93
C ALA A 2 65.22 -22.89 0.54
N LEU A 3 64.23 -22.02 0.20
CA LEU A 3 64.37 -20.67 -0.44
C LEU A 3 65.13 -20.75 -1.80
N ARG A 4 64.67 -20.25 -2.95
CA ARG A 4 64.02 -18.95 -3.23
C ARG A 4 63.69 -18.83 -4.74
N LEU A 5 62.55 -18.20 -5.05
CA LEU A 5 62.20 -17.26 -6.15
C LEU A 5 62.93 -17.32 -7.52
N LEU A 6 62.16 -17.18 -8.62
CA LEU A 6 62.19 -15.98 -9.49
C LEU A 6 61.08 -16.00 -10.56
N ARG A 7 60.24 -14.96 -10.55
CA ARG A 7 59.38 -14.51 -11.67
C ARG A 7 60.23 -13.66 -12.62
N LEU A 8 60.04 -13.81 -13.92
CA LEU A 8 60.46 -12.87 -14.95
C LEU A 8 59.39 -12.82 -16.04
N ALA A 9 58.84 -11.62 -16.25
CA ALA A 9 58.00 -11.26 -17.39
C ALA A 9 58.87 -10.66 -18.51
N PRO A 10 58.38 -10.67 -19.75
CA PRO A 10 58.51 -9.52 -20.66
C PRO A 10 57.11 -9.14 -21.23
N ALA A 11 56.71 -7.87 -21.36
CA ALA A 11 57.12 -6.87 -22.38
C ALA A 11 57.07 -7.47 -23.80
N SER A 12 56.44 -6.93 -24.85
CA SER A 12 56.04 -5.57 -25.23
C SER A 12 55.32 -5.68 -26.60
N ALA A 13 54.26 -4.90 -26.82
CA ALA A 13 54.12 -3.86 -27.86
C ALA A 13 53.70 -4.24 -29.31
N PHE A 14 52.77 -3.40 -29.79
CA PHE A 14 52.47 -2.98 -31.18
C PHE A 14 51.65 -3.90 -32.10
N VAL A 15 50.50 -3.38 -32.56
CA VAL A 15 50.25 -2.93 -33.96
C VAL A 15 48.82 -2.37 -34.05
N THR A 16 48.72 -1.14 -34.55
CA THR A 16 47.48 -0.49 -34.99
C THR A 16 47.18 -0.83 -36.45
N SER A 17 45.94 -1.17 -36.80
CA SER A 17 45.32 -0.72 -38.05
C SER A 17 43.79 -0.77 -37.97
N ARG A 18 43.19 0.33 -38.45
CA ARG A 18 41.75 0.61 -38.57
C ARG A 18 41.11 -0.29 -39.62
N GLY A 19 39.85 -0.68 -39.41
CA GLY A 19 39.00 -1.17 -40.49
C GLY A 19 37.62 -1.67 -40.08
N LEU A 20 36.61 -0.83 -40.31
CA LEU A 20 35.21 -1.16 -40.64
C LEU A 20 34.32 -1.91 -39.61
N GLY A 21 33.41 -1.13 -39.00
CA GLY A 21 31.97 -1.38 -39.11
C GLY A 21 31.40 -2.62 -38.42
N ALA A 22 31.57 -2.77 -37.11
CA ALA A 22 30.73 -3.67 -36.33
C ALA A 22 29.43 -2.95 -35.95
N VAL A 23 28.32 -3.38 -36.55
CA VAL A 23 26.95 -3.07 -36.16
C VAL A 23 26.83 -3.31 -34.65
N ALA A 24 26.74 -2.24 -33.88
CA ALA A 24 26.40 -2.30 -32.47
C ALA A 24 24.97 -2.85 -32.38
N GLN A 25 24.84 -4.15 -32.11
CA GLN A 25 23.61 -4.70 -31.56
C GLN A 25 23.42 -4.05 -30.18
N ARG A 26 22.79 -2.87 -30.16
CA ARG A 26 22.10 -2.36 -28.99
C ARG A 26 20.96 -3.35 -28.72
N ALA A 27 21.28 -4.43 -28.00
CA ALA A 27 20.29 -5.13 -27.21
C ALA A 27 19.86 -4.13 -26.12
N GLY A 28 18.90 -3.27 -26.47
CA GLY A 28 18.12 -2.53 -25.50
C GLY A 28 17.48 -3.58 -24.60
N GLY A 29 18.09 -3.79 -23.44
CA GLY A 29 17.54 -4.66 -22.41
C GLY A 29 16.14 -4.18 -22.13
N ILE A 30 15.15 -4.99 -22.48
CA ILE A 30 13.79 -4.81 -22.05
C ILE A 30 13.86 -4.80 -20.52
N HIS A 31 13.56 -3.66 -19.90
CA HIS A 31 13.34 -3.58 -18.46
C HIS A 31 12.08 -4.40 -18.16
N THR A 32 12.26 -5.70 -17.94
CA THR A 32 11.20 -6.66 -17.71
C THR A 32 10.63 -6.47 -16.30
N GLY A 33 9.61 -5.62 -16.19
CA GLY A 33 8.57 -5.65 -15.17
C GLY A 33 8.99 -5.29 -13.74
N ALA A 34 8.04 -4.71 -12.98
CA ALA A 34 8.11 -4.76 -11.54
C ALA A 34 8.28 -6.25 -11.14
N ARG A 35 9.31 -6.59 -10.36
CA ARG A 35 9.50 -7.94 -9.82
C ARG A 35 8.29 -8.31 -8.97
N CYS A 36 7.28 -8.90 -9.60
CA CYS A 36 6.17 -9.52 -8.89
C CYS A 36 6.71 -10.81 -8.28
N ARG A 37 7.28 -10.69 -7.08
CA ARG A 37 7.80 -11.83 -6.32
C ARG A 37 6.61 -12.56 -5.69
N LEU A 38 5.84 -13.27 -6.51
CA LEU A 38 4.76 -14.15 -6.05
C LEU A 38 5.36 -15.26 -5.16
N GLN A 39 5.28 -15.07 -3.85
CA GLN A 39 5.75 -16.06 -2.87
C GLN A 39 4.72 -17.16 -2.63
N TYR A 40 3.44 -16.88 -2.91
CA TYR A 40 2.33 -17.82 -2.79
C TYR A 40 1.60 -17.96 -4.13
N GLY A 41 1.20 -19.19 -4.46
CA GLY A 41 0.51 -19.50 -5.71
C GLY A 41 -0.11 -20.90 -5.70
N PRO A 42 -0.76 -21.32 -6.80
CA PRO A 42 -1.45 -22.61 -6.88
C PRO A 42 -0.54 -23.79 -6.54
N LEU A 43 0.73 -23.74 -6.94
CA LEU A 43 1.73 -24.76 -6.61
C LEU A 43 2.02 -24.84 -5.11
N ALA A 44 2.16 -23.71 -4.42
CA ALA A 44 2.37 -23.69 -2.97
C ALA A 44 1.16 -24.27 -2.20
N PHE A 45 -0.05 -23.98 -2.69
CA PHE A 45 -1.27 -24.57 -2.15
C PHE A 45 -1.33 -26.09 -2.34
N ILE A 46 -0.98 -26.60 -3.53
CA ILE A 46 -0.93 -28.03 -3.82
C ILE A 46 0.15 -28.74 -2.98
N LEU A 47 1.31 -28.09 -2.80
CA LEU A 47 2.42 -28.57 -1.96
C LEU A 47 2.09 -28.57 -0.45
N GLY A 48 0.91 -28.10 -0.06
CA GLY A 48 0.38 -28.25 1.29
C GLY A 48 0.46 -27.01 2.18
N ASP A 49 0.87 -25.85 1.63
CA ASP A 49 0.78 -24.57 2.35
C ASP A 49 -0.67 -24.06 2.36
N ARG A 50 -1.47 -24.63 3.27
CA ARG A 50 -2.87 -24.24 3.49
C ARG A 50 -2.97 -23.19 4.58
N THR A 51 -3.67 -22.10 4.27
CA THR A 51 -3.96 -21.01 5.23
C THR A 51 -4.71 -21.50 6.46
N THR A 52 -5.62 -22.47 6.31
CA THR A 52 -6.41 -23.03 7.41
C THR A 52 -5.58 -23.68 8.51
N ARG A 53 -4.35 -24.16 8.21
CA ARG A 53 -3.45 -24.73 9.22
C ARG A 53 -2.82 -23.66 10.13
N LYS A 54 -2.72 -22.43 9.62
CA LYS A 54 -2.11 -21.29 10.31
C LYS A 54 -3.14 -20.46 11.10
N LEU A 55 -4.42 -20.57 10.73
CA LEU A 55 -5.50 -19.88 11.43
C LEU A 55 -5.77 -20.52 12.79
N THR A 56 -5.73 -19.69 13.83
CA THR A 56 -6.05 -20.04 15.22
C THR A 56 -7.29 -19.27 15.68
N GLU A 57 -7.85 -19.61 16.83
CA GLU A 57 -9.01 -18.90 17.39
C GLU A 57 -8.73 -17.41 17.70
N ARG A 58 -7.45 -17.05 17.82
CA ARG A 58 -6.98 -15.68 18.09
C ARG A 58 -6.69 -14.89 16.81
N SER A 59 -6.78 -15.52 15.64
CA SER A 59 -6.58 -14.91 14.32
C SER A 59 -7.80 -14.09 13.89
N LYS A 60 -8.11 -13.03 14.63
CA LYS A 60 -9.25 -12.14 14.36
C LYS A 60 -8.78 -10.79 13.85
N VAL A 61 -9.56 -10.21 12.93
CA VAL A 61 -9.41 -8.82 12.51
C VAL A 61 -10.29 -7.98 13.42
N ILE A 62 -9.69 -7.03 14.14
CA ILE A 62 -10.39 -6.09 15.01
C ILE A 62 -10.26 -4.71 14.39
N THR A 63 -11.37 -4.07 14.09
CA THR A 63 -11.41 -2.69 13.57
C THR A 63 -11.87 -1.75 14.67
N VAL A 64 -11.07 -0.73 14.95
CA VAL A 64 -11.39 0.31 15.92
C VAL A 64 -11.90 1.54 15.18
N ASP A 65 -13.20 1.80 15.30
CA ASP A 65 -13.91 2.87 14.60
C ASP A 65 -14.37 4.00 15.53
N GLY A 66 -14.59 5.19 14.96
CA GLY A 66 -15.27 6.30 15.62
C GLY A 66 -14.89 7.68 15.07
N ASN A 67 -15.32 8.74 15.77
CA ASN A 67 -15.14 10.13 15.32
C ASN A 67 -13.68 10.65 15.29
N ILE A 68 -13.41 11.69 14.53
CA ILE A 68 -12.10 12.36 14.49
C ILE A 68 -11.74 12.84 15.92
N CYS A 69 -10.46 12.76 16.29
CA CYS A 69 -9.92 13.16 17.60
C CYS A 69 -10.37 12.38 18.85
N SER A 70 -11.08 11.24 18.74
CA SER A 70 -11.45 10.45 19.94
C SER A 70 -10.31 9.58 20.52
N GLY A 71 -9.04 9.81 20.16
CA GLY A 71 -7.90 9.06 20.71
C GLY A 71 -7.82 7.57 20.32
N LYS A 72 -8.48 7.16 19.23
CA LYS A 72 -8.54 5.76 18.77
C LYS A 72 -7.20 5.08 18.63
N GLY A 73 -6.20 5.79 18.13
CA GLY A 73 -4.89 5.18 17.92
C GLY A 73 -4.20 4.73 19.20
N LYS A 74 -4.50 5.36 20.35
CA LYS A 74 -4.01 4.87 21.65
C LYS A 74 -4.71 3.58 22.04
N LEU A 75 -6.03 3.53 21.91
CA LEU A 75 -6.83 2.34 22.21
C LEU A 75 -6.44 1.16 21.30
N ALA A 76 -6.25 1.39 20.01
CA ALA A 76 -5.84 0.36 19.06
C ALA A 76 -4.47 -0.23 19.40
N LYS A 77 -3.52 0.61 19.81
CA LYS A 77 -2.20 0.16 20.29
C LYS A 77 -2.29 -0.65 21.58
N GLU A 78 -3.04 -0.18 22.58
CA GLU A 78 -3.23 -0.92 23.83
C GLU A 78 -3.88 -2.29 23.62
N ILE A 79 -4.87 -2.38 22.73
CA ILE A 79 -5.51 -3.65 22.36
C ILE A 79 -4.51 -4.57 21.67
N ALA A 80 -3.72 -4.04 20.74
CA ALA A 80 -2.71 -4.81 20.03
C ALA A 80 -1.62 -5.36 20.97
N GLU A 81 -1.14 -4.54 21.91
CA GLU A 81 -0.15 -4.93 22.91
C GLU A 81 -0.69 -6.00 23.87
N LYS A 82 -1.92 -5.83 24.39
CA LYS A 82 -2.53 -6.78 25.34
C LYS A 82 -2.85 -8.13 24.70
N LEU A 83 -3.28 -8.14 23.44
CA LEU A 83 -3.68 -9.35 22.73
C LEU A 83 -2.55 -9.96 21.88
N GLY A 84 -1.40 -9.29 21.78
CA GLY A 84 -0.29 -9.72 20.92
C GLY A 84 -0.62 -9.68 19.43
N LEU A 85 -1.48 -8.75 19.01
CA LEU A 85 -1.92 -8.59 17.63
C LEU A 85 -1.05 -7.59 16.89
N ARG A 86 -1.00 -7.68 15.56
CA ARG A 86 -0.31 -6.68 14.75
C ARG A 86 -1.17 -5.41 14.65
N HIS A 87 -0.63 -4.28 15.09
CA HIS A 87 -1.26 -2.97 14.93
C HIS A 87 -0.94 -2.39 13.54
N PHE A 88 -1.95 -1.91 12.84
CA PHE A 88 -1.79 -1.08 11.65
C PHE A 88 -2.34 0.32 11.94
N PRO A 89 -1.53 1.38 11.78
CA PRO A 89 -1.94 2.76 12.02
C PRO A 89 -2.94 3.24 10.94
N GLU A 90 -3.70 4.29 11.22
CA GLU A 90 -4.65 4.88 10.25
C GLU A 90 -4.00 5.17 8.88
N ALA A 91 -4.59 4.65 7.79
CA ALA A 91 -4.14 4.97 6.44
C ALA A 91 -4.41 6.44 6.09
N GLY A 92 -3.34 7.22 6.06
CA GLY A 92 -3.31 8.56 5.51
C GLY A 92 -3.02 8.59 4.00
N ILE A 93 -2.84 9.79 3.46
CA ILE A 93 -2.54 10.04 2.04
C ILE A 93 -1.26 9.31 1.59
N HIS A 94 -0.27 9.20 2.48
CA HIS A 94 1.05 8.61 2.20
C HIS A 94 1.15 7.12 2.57
N TYR A 95 0.03 6.44 2.84
CA TYR A 95 0.08 5.02 3.19
C TYR A 95 0.67 4.18 2.05
N ALA A 96 0.19 4.40 0.81
CA ALA A 96 0.68 3.68 -0.36
C ALA A 96 2.18 3.90 -0.62
N ASP A 97 2.65 5.15 -0.41
CA ASP A 97 4.06 5.53 -0.54
C ASP A 97 4.94 4.77 0.46
N SER A 98 4.46 4.66 1.70
CA SER A 98 5.17 3.98 2.78
C SER A 98 5.29 2.47 2.57
N THR A 99 4.30 1.84 1.93
CA THR A 99 4.26 0.40 1.69
C THR A 99 5.05 -0.01 0.44
N THR A 100 5.03 0.80 -0.62
CA THR A 100 5.49 0.37 -1.96
C THR A 100 6.90 0.86 -2.32
N GLY A 101 7.42 1.89 -1.65
CA GLY A 101 8.68 2.56 -2.01
C GLY A 101 9.76 2.59 -0.92
N ASP A 102 10.56 3.66 -0.92
CA ASP A 102 11.67 3.91 0.02
C ASP A 102 11.20 4.19 1.48
N GLY A 103 9.90 4.01 1.77
CA GLY A 103 9.28 4.35 3.04
C GLY A 103 9.18 5.85 3.31
N LYS A 104 9.61 6.71 2.38
CA LYS A 104 9.52 8.16 2.49
C LYS A 104 8.21 8.66 1.85
N PRO A 105 7.52 9.63 2.47
CA PRO A 105 6.34 10.23 1.85
C PRO A 105 6.75 10.92 0.54
N LEU A 106 6.03 10.63 -0.54
CA LEU A 106 6.25 11.29 -1.81
C LEU A 106 5.68 12.72 -1.77
N ASP A 107 6.18 13.56 -2.66
CA ASP A 107 5.62 14.90 -2.86
C ASP A 107 4.11 14.84 -3.19
N ILE A 108 3.37 15.87 -2.78
CA ILE A 108 1.91 15.94 -2.90
C ILE A 108 1.46 15.83 -4.37
N GLN A 109 2.29 16.35 -5.29
CA GLN A 109 2.03 16.27 -6.73
C GLN A 109 2.04 14.82 -7.26
N LEU A 110 2.83 13.94 -6.64
CA LEU A 110 2.97 12.54 -7.03
C LEU A 110 2.01 11.62 -6.25
N SER A 111 1.66 11.98 -5.01
CA SER A 111 0.78 11.23 -4.12
C SER A 111 -0.72 11.54 -4.31
N GLY A 112 -1.15 11.67 -5.57
CA GLY A 112 -2.57 11.85 -5.94
C GLY A 112 -3.07 13.30 -5.96
N ASN A 113 -2.19 14.28 -5.75
CA ASN A 113 -2.50 15.72 -5.81
C ASN A 113 -3.71 16.11 -4.94
N CYS A 114 -3.78 15.52 -3.75
CA CYS A 114 -4.83 15.76 -2.75
C CYS A 114 -4.19 16.29 -1.48
N SER A 115 -4.71 17.40 -0.95
CA SER A 115 -4.27 17.94 0.33
C SER A 115 -5.44 18.00 1.31
N LEU A 116 -5.20 17.48 2.51
CA LEU A 116 -6.11 17.56 3.66
C LEU A 116 -6.23 19.00 4.17
N GLU A 117 -5.13 19.76 4.17
CA GLU A 117 -5.12 21.16 4.61
C GLU A 117 -6.01 22.01 3.72
N LYS A 118 -5.86 21.87 2.39
CA LYS A 118 -6.69 22.55 1.41
C LYS A 118 -8.18 22.20 1.54
N PHE A 119 -8.50 20.98 1.99
CA PHE A 119 -9.88 20.57 2.25
C PHE A 119 -10.46 21.26 3.50
N TYR A 120 -9.66 21.47 4.55
CA TYR A 120 -10.10 22.19 5.73
C TYR A 120 -10.25 23.70 5.49
N ASP A 121 -9.41 24.29 4.62
CA ASP A 121 -9.48 25.72 4.30
C ASP A 121 -10.70 26.07 3.43
N ASP A 122 -10.91 25.35 2.32
CA ASP A 122 -12.06 25.55 1.43
C ASP A 122 -12.63 24.22 0.91
N PRO A 123 -13.58 23.61 1.64
CA PRO A 123 -14.17 22.34 1.25
C PRO A 123 -15.12 22.45 0.04
N LYS A 124 -15.50 23.66 -0.38
CA LYS A 124 -16.39 23.91 -1.54
C LYS A 124 -15.65 24.40 -2.78
N SER A 125 -14.32 24.38 -2.74
CA SER A 125 -13.49 24.74 -3.88
C SER A 125 -13.90 23.96 -5.14
N ASN A 126 -13.95 24.66 -6.28
CA ASN A 126 -14.31 24.09 -7.58
C ASN A 126 -13.24 23.11 -8.12
N ASP A 127 -12.09 23.01 -7.46
CA ASP A 127 -10.95 22.14 -7.84
C ASP A 127 -11.24 20.63 -7.70
N GLY A 128 -12.40 20.27 -7.13
CA GLY A 128 -12.81 18.88 -6.91
C GLY A 128 -11.94 18.13 -5.91
N ASN A 129 -11.13 18.86 -5.10
CA ASN A 129 -10.21 18.30 -4.12
C ASN A 129 -10.96 17.42 -3.10
N SER A 130 -12.14 17.83 -2.64
CA SER A 130 -12.93 17.13 -1.62
C SER A 130 -13.23 15.68 -2.02
N TYR A 131 -13.77 15.46 -3.23
CA TYR A 131 -14.07 14.11 -3.70
C TYR A 131 -12.81 13.32 -4.07
N ARG A 132 -11.79 13.98 -4.63
CA ARG A 132 -10.52 13.34 -4.99
C ARG A 132 -9.79 12.82 -3.75
N LEU A 133 -9.75 13.64 -2.69
CA LEU A 133 -9.19 13.29 -1.39
C LEU A 133 -9.93 12.10 -0.77
N GLN A 134 -11.27 12.13 -0.76
CA GLN A 134 -12.06 11.03 -0.22
C GLN A 134 -11.81 9.72 -0.98
N SER A 135 -11.76 9.78 -2.32
CA SER A 135 -11.47 8.62 -3.17
C SER A 135 -10.05 8.09 -2.94
N TRP A 136 -9.07 8.97 -2.73
CA TRP A 136 -7.69 8.61 -2.44
C TRP A 136 -7.56 7.94 -1.07
N LEU A 137 -8.20 8.49 -0.03
CA LEU A 137 -8.25 7.89 1.30
C LEU A 137 -8.94 6.52 1.28
N TYR A 138 -10.02 6.38 0.52
CA TYR A 138 -10.69 5.11 0.31
C TYR A 138 -9.75 4.06 -0.31
N ALA A 139 -9.01 4.42 -1.36
CA ALA A 139 -8.03 3.54 -2.00
C ALA A 139 -6.89 3.15 -1.04
N GLY A 140 -6.38 4.10 -0.25
CA GLY A 140 -5.37 3.84 0.78
C GLY A 140 -5.85 2.87 1.86
N ARG A 141 -7.09 3.03 2.34
CA ARG A 141 -7.71 2.10 3.31
C ARG A 141 -7.97 0.72 2.72
N LEU A 142 -8.33 0.66 1.43
CA LEU A 142 -8.48 -0.62 0.73
C LEU A 142 -7.16 -1.38 0.65
N LEU A 143 -6.07 -0.67 0.33
CA LEU A 143 -4.72 -1.23 0.33
C LEU A 143 -4.32 -1.73 1.72
N GLN A 144 -4.51 -0.91 2.74
CA GLN A 144 -4.23 -1.30 4.12
C GLN A 144 -4.99 -2.55 4.57
N TYR A 145 -6.27 -2.66 4.17
CA TYR A 145 -7.08 -3.82 4.48
C TYR A 145 -6.57 -5.08 3.75
N ALA A 146 -6.12 -4.94 2.50
CA ALA A 146 -5.49 -6.04 1.77
C ALA A 146 -4.20 -6.50 2.45
N ASP A 147 -3.33 -5.57 2.88
CA ASP A 147 -2.09 -5.88 3.61
C ASP A 147 -2.39 -6.58 4.95
N ALA A 148 -3.43 -6.14 5.65
CA ALA A 148 -3.87 -6.74 6.91
C ALA A 148 -4.35 -8.19 6.71
N LEU A 149 -5.14 -8.44 5.65
CA LEU A 149 -5.58 -9.79 5.30
C LEU A 149 -4.42 -10.68 4.85
N GLU A 150 -3.48 -10.14 4.08
CA GLU A 150 -2.27 -10.87 3.69
C GLU A 150 -1.45 -11.28 4.91
N HIS A 151 -1.25 -10.37 5.87
CA HIS A 151 -0.55 -10.70 7.13
C HIS A 151 -1.29 -11.78 7.92
N LEU A 152 -2.61 -11.67 8.03
CA LEU A 152 -3.41 -12.65 8.77
C LEU A 152 -3.37 -14.04 8.12
N LEU A 153 -3.49 -14.13 6.80
CA LEU A 153 -3.51 -15.41 6.08
C LEU A 153 -2.11 -16.05 5.99
N SER A 154 -1.05 -15.25 5.94
CA SER A 154 0.33 -15.73 5.84
C SER A 154 0.90 -16.17 7.20
N THR A 155 0.63 -15.42 8.27
CA THR A 155 1.21 -15.67 9.61
C THR A 155 0.25 -16.34 10.58
N GLY A 156 -1.06 -16.18 10.39
CA GLY A 156 -2.06 -16.58 11.38
C GLY A 156 -2.15 -15.64 12.58
N GLN A 157 -1.42 -14.52 12.61
CA GLN A 157 -1.55 -13.53 13.68
C GLN A 157 -2.77 -12.64 13.40
N GLY A 158 -3.59 -12.39 14.43
CA GLY A 158 -4.68 -11.44 14.29
C GLY A 158 -4.18 -9.99 14.19
N VAL A 159 -5.06 -9.12 13.73
CA VAL A 159 -4.71 -7.77 13.27
C VAL A 159 -5.66 -6.74 13.86
N VAL A 160 -5.13 -5.61 14.31
CA VAL A 160 -5.91 -4.43 14.74
C VAL A 160 -5.74 -3.33 13.71
N LEU A 161 -6.85 -2.82 13.19
CA LEU A 161 -6.92 -1.75 12.21
C LEU A 161 -7.61 -0.52 12.80
N GLU A 162 -7.13 0.66 12.43
CA GLU A 162 -7.78 1.93 12.73
C GLU A 162 -8.59 2.41 11.53
N ARG A 163 -9.91 2.49 11.69
CA ARG A 163 -10.90 2.77 10.64
C ARG A 163 -10.87 1.81 9.45
N SER A 164 -11.99 1.11 9.24
CA SER A 164 -12.14 0.22 8.09
C SER A 164 -12.73 0.92 6.87
N ILE A 165 -12.69 0.22 5.72
CA ILE A 165 -13.38 0.62 4.48
C ILE A 165 -14.88 0.78 4.71
N TYR A 166 -15.45 -0.04 5.61
CA TYR A 166 -16.87 0.02 5.96
C TYR A 166 -17.24 1.30 6.68
N SER A 167 -16.30 2.02 7.29
CA SER A 167 -16.57 3.28 7.98
C SER A 167 -16.33 4.50 7.10
N ASP A 168 -15.93 4.32 5.84
CA ASP A 168 -15.64 5.45 4.97
C ASP A 168 -16.91 6.13 4.41
N PHE A 169 -18.00 5.37 4.26
CA PHE A 169 -19.25 5.91 3.69
C PHE A 169 -19.87 7.02 4.55
N VAL A 170 -19.71 6.97 5.88
CA VAL A 170 -20.28 8.01 6.77
C VAL A 170 -19.61 9.36 6.55
N PHE A 171 -18.33 9.38 6.15
CA PHE A 171 -17.62 10.62 5.81
C PHE A 171 -18.12 11.17 4.49
N LEU A 172 -18.25 10.33 3.46
CA LEU A 172 -18.81 10.73 2.17
C LEU A 172 -20.24 11.26 2.32
N GLU A 173 -21.08 10.60 3.12
CA GLU A 173 -22.44 11.04 3.39
C GLU A 173 -22.48 12.37 4.16
N ALA A 174 -21.61 12.55 5.16
CA ALA A 174 -21.48 13.82 5.87
C ALA A 174 -21.04 14.97 4.95
N MET A 175 -20.09 14.71 4.04
CA MET A 175 -19.64 15.67 3.03
C MET A 175 -20.75 16.02 2.03
N TYR A 176 -21.56 15.04 1.65
CA TYR A 176 -22.73 15.25 0.78
C TYR A 176 -23.78 16.12 1.46
N ARG A 177 -24.12 15.83 2.73
CA ARG A 177 -25.09 16.63 3.52
C ARG A 177 -24.65 18.08 3.70
N GLN A 178 -23.34 18.35 3.80
CA GLN A 178 -22.80 19.71 3.88
C GLN A 178 -22.68 20.41 2.52
N GLY A 179 -22.98 19.70 1.42
CA GLY A 179 -22.92 20.24 0.06
C GLY A 179 -21.50 20.43 -0.47
N PHE A 180 -20.53 19.68 0.05
CA PHE A 180 -19.13 19.70 -0.44
C PHE A 180 -18.95 18.83 -1.68
N VAL A 181 -19.84 17.85 -1.89
CA VAL A 181 -19.76 16.87 -2.97
C VAL A 181 -21.06 16.90 -3.78
N ARG A 182 -20.93 16.86 -5.11
CA ARG A 182 -22.09 16.82 -6.03
C ARG A 182 -22.73 15.43 -6.01
N LYS A 183 -24.04 15.37 -6.26
CA LYS A 183 -24.82 14.11 -6.33
C LYS A 183 -24.23 13.07 -7.30
N GLN A 184 -23.62 13.52 -8.40
CA GLN A 184 -22.98 12.65 -9.38
C GLN A 184 -21.78 11.87 -8.81
N CYS A 185 -21.05 12.48 -7.87
CA CYS A 185 -19.89 11.88 -7.22
C CYS A 185 -20.30 10.86 -6.15
N GLU A 186 -21.45 11.07 -5.48
CA GLU A 186 -22.04 10.06 -4.59
C GLU A 186 -22.42 8.80 -5.37
N SER A 187 -23.08 8.93 -6.52
CA SER A 187 -23.46 7.77 -7.34
C SER A 187 -22.25 6.96 -7.82
N ALA A 188 -21.10 7.60 -8.07
CA ALA A 188 -19.87 6.92 -8.47
C ALA A 188 -19.28 6.04 -7.35
N GLY A 189 -19.36 6.48 -6.09
CA GLY A 189 -18.95 5.69 -4.92
C GLY A 189 -20.01 4.71 -4.42
N GLY A 190 -21.29 5.00 -4.67
CA GLY A 190 -22.43 4.31 -4.05
C GLY A 190 -23.13 3.24 -4.90
N SER A 191 -22.76 3.05 -6.16
CA SER A 191 -23.49 2.19 -7.12
C SER A 191 -23.60 0.69 -6.76
N ARG A 192 -23.05 0.21 -5.63
CA ARG A 192 -23.12 -1.22 -5.28
C ARG A 192 -23.36 -1.56 -3.79
N VAL A 193 -23.41 -0.59 -2.88
CA VAL A 193 -23.54 -0.88 -1.42
C VAL A 193 -24.95 -0.56 -0.87
N GLN A 194 -25.77 0.25 -1.56
CA GLN A 194 -27.17 0.44 -1.18
C GLN A 194 -28.06 -0.62 -1.82
N GLY A 195 -28.12 -1.78 -1.17
CA GLY A 195 -28.97 -2.89 -1.57
C GLY A 195 -29.37 -3.78 -0.39
N LYS A 196 -30.10 -3.18 0.56
CA LYS A 196 -30.81 -3.81 1.70
C LYS A 196 -30.00 -3.94 3.01
N HIS A 197 -30.63 -3.47 4.09
CA HIS A 197 -30.28 -3.68 5.50
C HIS A 197 -29.34 -2.69 6.21
N ILE A 198 -29.62 -1.39 6.13
CA ILE A 198 -29.47 -0.52 7.31
C ILE A 198 -30.68 0.43 7.34
N LYS A 199 -31.84 -0.09 7.78
CA LYS A 199 -32.89 0.77 8.33
C LYS A 199 -32.48 1.06 9.77
N ALA A 200 -32.19 2.32 10.05
CA ALA A 200 -31.96 2.83 11.38
C ALA A 200 -33.14 2.44 12.30
N LEU A 201 -32.80 1.82 13.43
CA LEU A 201 -33.55 1.94 14.68
C LEU A 201 -33.24 3.32 15.27
#